data_AF-A0A7V9SCD3-F1
#
_entry.id   AF-A0A7V9SCD3-F1
#
_cell.length_a   1.000
_cell.length_b   1.000
_cell.length_c   1.000
_cell.angle_alpha   90.00
_cell.angle_beta   90.00
_cell.angle_gamma   90.00
#
_symmetry.space_group_name_H-M   'P 1'
#
loop_
_entity.id
_entity.type
_entity.pdbx_description
1 polymer ?
#
loop_
_entity_poly.entity_id
_entity_poly.type
_entity_poly.pdbx_seq_one_letter_code
_entity_poly.pdbx_strand_id
1 'polypeptide(L)'
;MRQVGYVRLFADAQGESHFAEIDVDLDPVEFAPPAPPLHIAALFPATACGLVSGPPDWDGSIPHPAPRRQLFCTLRGAYEVTASDGTVRRFP
;
A
#
# COMPACT_ATOMS: atom_id res chain seq x y z
N MET A 1 14.77 -17.09 -4.84
CA MET A 1 14.20 -15.73 -4.89
C MET A 1 13.06 -15.69 -3.90
N ARG A 2 13.00 -14.66 -3.06
CA ARG A 2 11.93 -14.52 -2.05
C ARG A 2 10.93 -13.52 -2.59
N GLN A 3 9.64 -13.87 -2.57
CA GLN A 3 8.57 -12.98 -3.03
C GLN A 3 7.71 -12.50 -1.88
N VAL A 4 7.18 -11.29 -2.01
CA VAL A 4 6.18 -10.71 -1.12
C VAL A 4 5.05 -10.10 -1.94
N GLY A 5 3.81 -10.35 -1.51
CA GLY A 5 2.60 -9.81 -2.14
C GLY A 5 2.07 -8.59 -1.39
N TYR A 6 1.52 -7.61 -2.12
CA TYR A 6 0.72 -6.53 -1.55
C TYR A 6 -0.45 -6.14 -2.45
N VAL A 7 -1.48 -5.52 -1.86
CA VAL A 7 -2.63 -5.01 -2.61
C VAL A 7 -2.39 -3.56 -3.00
N ARG A 8 -2.66 -3.24 -4.26
CA ARG A 8 -2.61 -1.89 -4.81
C ARG A 8 -4.01 -1.43 -5.19
N LEU A 9 -4.44 -0.29 -4.65
CA LEU A 9 -5.53 0.50 -5.22
C LEU A 9 -4.95 1.48 -6.26
N PHE A 10 -5.52 1.56 -7.45
CA PHE A 10 -5.07 2.47 -8.51
C PHE A 10 -6.24 2.96 -9.36
N ALA A 11 -6.12 4.16 -9.93
CA ALA A 11 -7.05 4.66 -10.93
C ALA A 11 -6.61 4.23 -12.33
N ASP A 12 -7.56 3.85 -13.18
CA ASP A 12 -7.35 3.57 -14.60
C ASP A 12 -7.31 4.88 -15.44
N ALA A 13 -7.34 4.74 -16.77
CA ALA A 13 -7.29 5.87 -17.69
C ALA A 13 -8.56 6.73 -17.66
N GLN A 14 -9.68 6.21 -17.15
CA GLN A 14 -10.96 6.89 -16.99
C GLN A 14 -11.09 7.56 -15.61
N GLY A 15 -10.15 7.28 -14.69
CA GLY A 15 -10.19 7.75 -13.31
C GLY A 15 -10.90 6.80 -12.36
N GLU A 16 -11.35 5.64 -12.84
CA GLU A 16 -12.03 4.63 -12.04
C GLU A 16 -11.01 3.81 -11.25
N SER A 17 -11.29 3.56 -9.98
CA SER A 17 -10.36 2.87 -9.08
C SER A 17 -10.57 1.36 -9.09
N HIS A 18 -9.46 0.62 -8.99
CA HIS A 18 -9.40 -0.85 -9.05
C HIS A 18 -8.39 -1.40 -8.05
N PHE A 19 -8.59 -2.63 -7.60
CA PHE A 19 -7.60 -3.38 -6.83
C PHE A 19 -6.78 -4.30 -7.73
N ALA A 20 -5.48 -4.38 -7.46
CA ALA A 20 -4.58 -5.39 -8.03
C ALA A 20 -3.74 -6.03 -6.92
N GLU A 21 -3.41 -7.31 -7.11
CA GLU A 21 -2.43 -8.02 -6.28
C GLU A 21 -1.07 -7.95 -6.98
N ILE A 22 -0.07 -7.50 -6.25
CA ILE A 22 1.27 -7.25 -6.77
C ILE A 22 2.24 -8.15 -6.02
N ASP A 23 2.92 -9.02 -6.76
CA ASP A 23 4.06 -9.77 -6.27
C ASP A 23 5.35 -9.02 -6.57
N VAL A 24 6.23 -8.96 -5.57
CA VAL A 24 7.54 -8.30 -5.68
C VAL A 24 8.63 -9.30 -5.31
N ASP A 25 9.58 -9.46 -6.21
CA ASP A 25 10.81 -10.19 -5.96
C ASP A 25 11.73 -9.38 -5.04
N LEU A 26 12.26 -10.04 -4.01
CA LEU A 26 13.23 -9.49 -3.09
C LEU A 26 14.61 -10.09 -3.40
N ASP A 27 15.53 -9.22 -3.80
CA ASP A 27 16.89 -9.59 -4.17
C ASP A 27 17.81 -9.56 -2.95
N PRO A 28 18.78 -10.49 -2.86
CA PRO A 28 19.81 -10.44 -1.82
C PRO A 28 20.73 -9.23 -2.05
N VAL A 29 20.85 -8.39 -1.02
CA VAL A 29 21.68 -7.19 -1.02
C VAL A 29 22.58 -7.20 0.21
N GLU A 30 23.87 -6.89 0.01
CA GLU A 30 24.81 -6.58 1.10
C GLU A 30 24.42 -5.23 1.74
N PHE A 31 23.39 -5.27 2.59
CA PHE A 31 22.76 -4.07 3.10
C PHE A 31 23.58 -3.40 4.22
N ALA A 32 24.13 -4.19 5.15
CA ALA A 32 24.89 -3.71 6.29
C ALA A 32 26.04 -4.67 6.67
N PRO A 33 27.17 -4.67 5.92
CA PRO A 33 28.33 -5.48 6.27
C PRO A 33 28.84 -5.19 7.71
N PRO A 34 29.33 -6.19 8.47
CA PRO A 34 29.62 -7.57 8.05
C PRO A 34 28.43 -8.54 8.20
N ALA A 35 27.20 -8.06 8.44
CA ALA A 35 26.04 -8.94 8.53
C ALA A 35 25.77 -9.64 7.18
N PRO A 36 25.22 -10.87 7.20
CA PRO A 36 24.80 -11.55 5.97
C PRO A 36 23.79 -10.74 5.15
N PRO A 37 23.72 -10.95 3.82
CA PRO A 37 22.77 -10.24 2.94
C PRO A 37 21.32 -10.35 3.38
N LEU A 38 20.58 -9.24 3.22
CA LEU A 38 19.13 -9.17 3.40
C LEU A 38 18.44 -9.23 2.04
N HIS A 39 17.17 -9.64 2.02
CA HIS A 39 16.37 -9.67 0.79
C HIS A 39 15.49 -8.42 0.73
N ILE A 40 15.73 -7.53 -0.23
CA ILE A 40 15.14 -6.19 -0.27
C ILE A 40 14.65 -5.88 -1.69
N ALA A 41 13.55 -5.12 -1.80
CA ALA A 41 13.14 -4.46 -3.02
C ALA A 41 12.83 -2.99 -2.74
N ALA A 42 13.21 -2.12 -3.67
CA ALA A 42 12.77 -0.73 -3.65
C ALA A 42 11.43 -0.63 -4.39
N LEU A 43 10.39 -0.11 -3.73
CA LEU A 43 9.09 0.14 -4.39
C LEU A 43 9.12 1.46 -5.17
N PHE A 44 9.34 2.57 -4.48
CA PHE A 44 9.46 3.92 -5.02
C PHE A 44 10.12 4.86 -3.99
N PRO A 45 10.71 6.00 -4.39
CA PRO A 45 11.27 6.96 -3.44
C PRO A 45 10.20 7.46 -2.45
N ALA A 46 10.44 7.29 -1.15
CA ALA A 46 9.62 7.87 -0.11
C ALA A 46 10.00 9.34 0.07
N THR A 47 9.13 10.26 -0.36
CA THR A 47 9.37 11.71 -0.26
C THR A 47 8.80 12.33 1.03
N ALA A 48 7.99 11.59 1.78
CA ALA A 48 7.42 11.99 3.06
C ALA A 48 7.03 10.76 3.90
N CYS A 49 7.02 10.91 5.24
CA CYS A 49 6.57 9.90 6.20
C CYS A 49 5.68 10.57 7.25
N GLY A 50 4.61 9.89 7.69
CA GLY A 50 3.68 10.42 8.68
C GLY A 50 2.76 9.35 9.23
N LEU A 51 2.11 9.66 10.36
CA LEU A 51 1.08 8.83 10.97
C LEU A 51 -0.29 9.46 10.66
N VAL A 52 -1.25 8.61 10.31
CA VAL A 52 -2.65 9.00 10.09
C VAL A 52 -3.54 8.20 11.02
N SER A 53 -4.57 8.84 11.56
CA SER A 53 -5.61 8.20 12.37
C SER A 53 -6.95 8.82 11.97
N GLY A 54 -7.92 7.97 11.61
CA GLY A 54 -9.32 8.36 11.49
C GLY A 54 -10.08 7.99 12.77
N PRO A 55 -11.05 8.80 13.23
CA PRO A 55 -11.95 8.37 14.30
C PRO A 55 -12.91 7.28 13.79
N PRO A 56 -13.54 6.47 14.67
CA PRO A 56 -14.40 5.36 14.25
C PRO A 56 -15.64 5.76 13.44
N ASP A 57 -16.06 7.02 13.54
CA ASP A 57 -17.19 7.62 12.82
C ASP A 57 -16.77 8.25 11.47
N TRP A 58 -15.50 8.20 11.11
CA TRP A 58 -15.05 8.60 9.78
C TRP A 58 -15.31 7.46 8.78
N ASP A 59 -16.17 7.71 7.80
CA ASP A 59 -16.65 6.70 6.85
C ASP A 59 -16.18 6.90 5.40
N GLY A 60 -15.51 8.02 5.09
CA GLY A 60 -15.09 8.32 3.72
C GLY A 60 -16.24 8.40 2.72
N SER A 61 -17.45 8.78 3.17
CA SER A 61 -18.70 8.75 2.37
C SER A 61 -18.69 9.55 1.07
N ILE A 62 -17.77 10.52 0.92
CA ILE A 62 -17.57 11.25 -0.33
C ILE A 62 -16.37 10.63 -1.07
N PRO A 63 -16.57 9.97 -2.22
CA PRO A 63 -15.46 9.42 -3.01
C PRO A 63 -14.47 10.50 -3.42
N HIS A 64 -13.18 10.19 -3.30
CA HIS A 64 -12.10 11.11 -3.66
C HIS A 64 -10.85 10.33 -4.11
N PRO A 65 -9.98 10.94 -4.94
CA PRO A 65 -8.70 10.33 -5.25
C PRO A 65 -7.78 10.31 -4.02
N ALA A 66 -6.82 9.38 -4.01
CA ALA A 66 -5.70 9.48 -3.09
C ALA A 66 -4.87 10.74 -3.42
N PRO A 67 -4.40 11.51 -2.42
CA PRO A 67 -3.70 12.78 -2.66
C PRO A 67 -2.35 12.62 -3.36
N ARG A 68 -1.78 11.41 -3.31
CA ARG A 68 -0.53 11.01 -3.96
C ARG A 68 -0.39 9.49 -3.92
N ARG A 69 0.60 8.97 -4.65
CA ARG A 69 1.09 7.60 -4.45
C ARG A 69 1.66 7.47 -3.05
N GLN A 70 1.15 6.50 -2.30
CA GLN A 70 1.50 6.27 -0.90
C GLN A 70 1.47 4.79 -0.57
N LEU A 71 2.25 4.39 0.44
CA LEU A 71 2.22 3.07 1.05
C LEU A 71 1.58 3.23 2.43
N PHE A 72 0.56 2.42 2.72
CA PHE A 72 0.00 2.31 4.06
C PHE A 72 0.53 1.06 4.75
N CYS A 73 1.00 1.23 5.98
CA CYS A 73 1.30 0.14 6.89
C CYS A 73 0.45 0.35 8.13
N THR A 74 -0.49 -0.55 8.39
CA THR A 74 -1.41 -0.35 9.50
C THR A 74 -0.78 -0.77 10.81
N LEU A 75 -0.74 0.18 11.74
CA LEU A 75 -0.13 -0.03 13.05
C LEU A 75 -1.15 -0.48 14.10
N ARG A 76 -2.43 -0.12 13.90
CA ARG A 76 -3.54 -0.45 14.81
C ARG A 76 -4.87 -0.24 14.10
N GLY A 77 -5.79 -1.19 14.30
CA GLY A 77 -7.19 -1.07 13.88
C GLY A 77 -7.50 -1.97 12.70
N ALA A 78 -8.39 -1.48 11.85
CA ALA A 78 -8.73 -2.01 10.54
C ALA A 78 -9.50 -0.93 9.78
N TYR A 79 -9.51 -1.00 8.45
CA TYR A 79 -10.33 -0.13 7.61
C TYR A 79 -10.83 -0.88 6.38
N GLU A 80 -11.88 -0.35 5.78
CA GLU A 80 -12.49 -0.86 4.56
C GLU A 80 -12.31 0.17 3.44
N VAL A 81 -12.07 -0.31 2.23
CA VAL A 81 -11.95 0.53 1.04
C VAL A 81 -12.83 -0.04 -0.06
N THR A 82 -13.64 0.83 -0.64
CA THR A 82 -14.50 0.54 -1.79
C THR A 82 -13.90 1.16 -3.05
N ALA A 83 -13.64 0.34 -4.05
CA ALA A 83 -13.21 0.76 -5.38
C ALA A 83 -14.42 1.21 -6.24
N SER A 84 -14.16 1.83 -7.39
CA SER A 84 -15.24 2.44 -8.19
C SER A 84 -16.17 1.40 -8.81
N ASP A 85 -15.67 0.19 -9.06
CA ASP A 85 -16.44 -0.96 -9.51
C ASP A 85 -17.32 -1.58 -8.40
N GLY A 86 -17.29 -1.03 -7.19
CA GLY A 86 -18.00 -1.55 -6.02
C GLY A 86 -17.27 -2.69 -5.32
N THR A 87 -16.08 -3.08 -5.77
CA THR A 87 -15.26 -4.08 -5.07
C THR A 87 -14.83 -3.50 -3.73
N VAL A 88 -14.98 -4.29 -2.66
CA VAL A 88 -14.65 -3.89 -1.29
C VAL A 88 -13.52 -4.77 -0.76
N ARG A 89 -12.50 -4.17 -0.15
CA ARG A 89 -11.45 -4.88 0.58
C ARG A 89 -11.28 -4.32 1.99
N ARG A 90 -11.00 -5.22 2.93
CA ARG A 90 -10.67 -4.89 4.33
C ARG A 90 -9.19 -5.08 4.57
N PHE A 91 -8.60 -4.14 5.28
CA PHE A 91 -7.21 -4.15 5.70
C PHE A 91 -7.15 -4.11 7.23
N PRO A 92 -6.19 -4.81 7.87
CA PRO A 92 -5.86 -4.57 9.26
C PRO A 92 -5.34 -3.16 9.46
#